data_AF-A0A348DKU2-F1
#
_entry.id   AF-A0A348DKU2-F1
#
_cell.length_a   1.000
_cell.length_b   1.000
_cell.length_c   1.000
_cell.angle_alpha   90.00
_cell.angle_beta   90.00
_cell.angle_gamma   90.00
#
_symmetry.space_group_name_H-M   'P 1'
#
loop_
_entity.id
_entity.type
_entity.pdbx_description
1 polymer ?
#
loop_
_entity_poly.entity_id
_entity_poly.type
_entity_poly.pdbx_seq_one_letter_code
_entity_poly.pdbx_strand_id
1 'polypeptide(L)' 'MKKARFTESQILQVLKEVDGGLHVKDVCRENGVSEASYYIYGLPPFCKY' A
#
# COMPACT_ATOMS: atom_id res chain seq x y z
N MET A 1 16.22 14.15 4.89
CA MET A 1 15.46 12.90 4.69
C MET A 1 14.14 13.23 4.02
N LYS A 2 13.80 12.59 2.89
CA LYS A 2 12.51 12.86 2.22
C LYS A 2 11.39 12.44 3.18
N LYS A 3 10.48 13.34 3.54
CA LYS A 3 9.27 12.97 4.29
C LYS A 3 8.58 11.87 3.49
N ALA A 4 8.36 10.71 4.11
CA ALA A 4 7.53 9.67 3.51
C ALA A 4 6.17 10.30 3.21
N ARG A 5 5.70 10.15 1.97
CA ARG A 5 4.44 10.74 1.50
C ARG A 5 3.23 10.13 2.23
N PHE A 6 3.41 8.93 2.77
CA PHE A 6 2.42 8.15 3.52
C PHE A 6 3.03 7.71 4.85
N THR A 7 2.19 7.56 5.87
CA THR A 7 2.61 6.99 7.14
C THR A 7 2.66 5.47 7.04
N GLU A 8 3.50 4.83 7.84
CA GLU A 8 3.59 3.37 7.88
C GLU A 8 2.25 2.74 8.31
N SER A 9 1.55 3.38 9.25
CA SER A 9 0.20 2.97 9.69
C SER A 9 -0.82 2.97 8.55
N GLN A 10 -0.79 3.95 7.65
CA GLN A 10 -1.68 3.98 6.48
C GLN A 10 -1.40 2.79 5.55
N ILE A 11 -0.13 2.46 5.33
CA ILE A 11 0.25 1.34 4.46
C ILE A 11 -0.16 0.00 5.08
N LEU A 12 0.04 -0.18 6.38
CA LEU A 12 -0.37 -1.39 7.10
C LEU A 12 -1.89 -1.59 7.08
N GLN A 13 -2.66 -0.50 7.18
CA GLN A 13 -4.12 -0.55 7.08
C GLN A 13 -4.56 -1.04 5.70
N VAL A 14 -4.01 -0.45 4.62
CA VAL A 14 -4.29 -0.87 3.24
C VAL A 14 -3.94 -2.34 3.02
N LEU A 15 -2.77 -2.80 3.49
CA LEU A 15 -2.35 -4.20 3.35
C LEU A 15 -3.33 -5.15 4.05
N LYS A 16 -3.80 -4.79 5.25
CA LYS A 16 -4.76 -5.60 6.03
C LYS A 16 -6.14 -5.65 5.38
N GLU A 17 -6.60 -4.53 4.82
CA GLU A 17 -7.89 -4.44 4.13
C GLU A 17 -7.89 -5.32 2.86
N VAL A 18 -6.79 -5.29 2.10
CA VAL A 18 -6.63 -6.15 0.92
C VAL A 18 -6.48 -7.63 1.30
N ASP A 19 -5.74 -7.94 2.37
CA ASP A 19 -5.64 -9.32 2.90
C ASP A 19 -7.02 -9.86 3.34
N GLY A 20 -7.90 -8.98 3.82
CA GLY A 20 -9.31 -9.27 4.10
C GLY A 20 -10.19 -9.51 2.87
N GLY A 21 -9.62 -9.50 1.66
CA GLY A 21 -10.31 -9.78 0.40
C GLY A 21 -10.89 -8.57 -0.31
N LEU A 22 -10.59 -7.34 0.16
CA LEU A 22 -11.01 -6.11 -0.52
C LEU A 22 -10.13 -5.83 -1.74
N HIS A 23 -10.71 -5.18 -2.74
CA HIS A 23 -9.99 -4.86 -3.97
C HIS A 23 -8.97 -3.74 -3.71
N VAL A 24 -7.70 -3.98 -4.09
CA VAL A 24 -6.59 -3.00 -3.96
C VAL A 24 -6.98 -1.60 -4.44
N LYS A 25 -7.71 -1.53 -5.56
CA LYS A 25 -8.11 -0.28 -6.20
C LYS A 25 -9.05 0.57 -5.34
N ASP A 26 -9.99 -0.08 -4.67
CA ASP A 26 -10.98 0.57 -3.82
C ASP A 26 -10.31 1.01 -2.50
N VAL A 27 -9.55 0.10 -1.88
CA VAL A 27 -8.81 0.37 -0.64
C VAL A 27 -7.80 1.50 -0.81
N CYS A 28 -7.05 1.52 -1.93
CA CYS A 28 -6.11 2.59 -2.25
C CYS A 28 -6.83 3.94 -2.41
N ARG A 29 -7.99 3.94 -3.05
CA ARG A 29 -8.78 5.16 -3.26
C ARG A 29 -9.37 5.73 -1.96
N GLU A 30 -9.87 4.87 -1.08
CA GLU A 30 -10.41 5.28 0.23
C GLU A 30 -9.32 5.78 1.18
N ASN A 31 -8.17 5.11 1.21
CA ASN A 31 -7.06 5.48 2.09
C ASN A 31 -6.16 6.61 1.51
N GLY A 32 -6.44 7.08 0.28
CA GLY A 32 -5.64 8.09 -0.40
C GLY A 32 -4.21 7.63 -0.75
N VAL A 33 -4.00 6.31 -0.82
CA VAL A 33 -2.73 5.67 -1.17
C VAL A 33 -2.73 5.36 -2.66
N SER A 34 -1.57 5.50 -3.31
CA SER A 34 -1.46 5.08 -4.71
C SER A 34 -1.29 3.57 -4.80
N GLU A 35 -1.92 2.93 -5.79
CA GLU A 35 -1.72 1.50 -6.09
C GLU A 35 -0.22 1.17 -6.24
N ALA A 36 0.58 2.07 -6.82
CA ALA A 36 2.03 1.91 -6.91
C ALA A 36 2.69 1.76 -5.54
N SER A 37 2.26 2.53 -4.54
CA SER A 37 2.77 2.40 -3.17
C SER A 37 2.39 1.04 -2.58
N TYR A 38 1.14 0.60 -2.74
CA TYR A 38 0.73 -0.73 -2.31
C TYR A 38 1.66 -1.83 -2.88
N TYR A 39 1.94 -1.81 -4.19
CA TYR A 39 2.86 -2.78 -4.79
C TYR A 39 4.31 -2.61 -4.32
N ILE A 40 4.80 -1.39 -4.10
CA ILE A 40 6.16 -1.13 -3.61
C ILE A 40 6.39 -1.67 -2.19
N TYR A 41 5.35 -1.69 -1.35
CA TYR A 41 5.39 -2.18 0.04
C TYR A 41 4.94 -3.64 0.18
N GLY A 42 4.01 -4.11 -0.65
CA GLY A 42 3.44 -5.44 -0.60
C GLY A 42 4.10 -6.49 -1.49
N LEU A 43 4.90 -6.10 -2.49
CA LEU A 43 5.63 -7.09 -3.30
C LEU A 43 6.81 -7.68 -2.51
N PRO A 44 7.01 -9.01 -2.57
CA PRO A 44 8.24 -9.63 -2.10
C PRO A 44 9.45 -8.97 -2.83
N PRO A 45 10.61 -8.91 -2.16
CA PRO A 45 11.78 -8.14 -2.62
C PRO A 45 12.30 -8.49 -4.02
N PHE A 46 11.81 -9.58 -4.63
CA PHE A 46 12.13 -10.03 -5.98
C PHE A 46 11.55 -9.17 -7.11
N CYS A 47 10.61 -8.26 -6.86
CA CYS A 47 10.05 -7.38 -7.89
C CYS A 47 10.61 -5.94 -7.85
N LYS A 48 11.66 -5.69 -7.06
CA LYS A 48 12.36 -4.39 -7.01
C LYS A 48 13.57 -4.27 -7.93
N TYR A 49 13.83 -5.27 -8.78
CA TYR A 49 14.92 -5.28 -9.76
C TYR A 49 14.42 -5.66 -11.15
#